data_AF-A0A838VYN0-F1
#
_entry.id   AF-A0A838VYN0-F1
#
_cell.length_a   1.000
_cell.length_b   1.000
_cell.length_c   1.000
_cell.angle_alpha   90.00
_cell.angle_beta   90.00
_cell.angle_gamma   90.00
#
_symmetry.space_group_name_H-M   'P 1'
#
loop_
_entity.id
_entity.type
_entity.pdbx_description
1 polymer ?
#
loop_
_entity_poly.entity_id
_entity_poly.type
_entity_poly.pdbx_seq_one_letter_code
_entity_poly.pdbx_strand_id
1 'polypeptide(L)'
;MDSENGIVSVESEFSGIVDKAFVEEGKAVKKGDLLYIISHQEKSIALGQANNLKKRITNLKREYQLKEVHYHALEKLFKKNYVSSLLGDNYLCRLTTIRTAGLN
;
A
#
# COMPACT_ATOMS: atom_id res chain seq x y z
N MET A 1 -30.40 13.52 21.31
CA MET A 1 -31.83 13.66 21.01
C MET A 1 -32.12 12.43 20.17
N ASP A 2 -32.56 11.31 20.74
CA ASP A 2 -33.83 11.16 21.45
C ASP A 2 -33.80 10.16 22.63
N SER A 3 -34.46 10.53 23.73
CA SER A 3 -35.08 9.56 24.64
C SER A 3 -36.14 10.29 25.48
N GLU A 4 -37.24 10.65 24.83
CA GLU A 4 -38.52 10.88 25.53
C GLU A 4 -39.42 9.62 25.49
N ASN A 5 -39.12 8.62 24.63
CA ASN A 5 -39.97 7.43 24.45
C ASN A 5 -39.27 6.06 24.63
N GLY A 6 -37.99 6.02 25.04
CA GLY A 6 -37.25 4.75 25.27
C GLY A 6 -36.97 3.92 24.01
N ILE A 7 -37.26 4.44 22.81
CA ILE A 7 -36.96 3.81 21.52
C ILE A 7 -35.59 4.33 21.04
N VAL A 8 -34.68 3.41 20.70
CA VAL A 8 -33.35 3.72 20.18
C VAL A 8 -33.19 3.06 18.81
N SER A 9 -32.88 3.86 17.79
CA SER A 9 -32.46 3.36 16.47
C SER A 9 -30.97 3.03 16.51
N VAL A 10 -30.58 1.87 15.99
CA VAL A 10 -29.18 1.45 15.88
C VAL A 10 -28.82 1.40 14.40
N GLU A 11 -27.91 2.27 13.99
CA GLU A 11 -27.47 2.44 12.61
C GLU A 11 -25.99 2.09 12.47
N SER A 12 -25.60 1.59 11.30
CA SER A 12 -24.20 1.33 10.97
C SER A 12 -23.55 2.58 10.39
N GLU A 13 -22.38 2.96 10.91
CA GLU A 13 -21.54 4.01 10.34
C GLU A 13 -20.88 3.60 9.01
N PHE A 14 -20.88 2.29 8.70
CA PHE A 14 -20.23 1.73 7.50
C PHE A 14 -21.26 1.09 6.57
N SER A 15 -21.11 1.34 5.27
CA SER A 15 -21.81 0.61 4.23
C SER A 15 -21.21 -0.78 4.03
N GLY A 16 -22.03 -1.75 3.63
CA GLY A 16 -21.57 -3.12 3.38
C GLY A 16 -22.73 -4.11 3.32
N ILE A 17 -22.41 -5.40 3.29
CA ILE A 17 -23.38 -6.49 3.30
C ILE A 17 -23.36 -7.13 4.69
N VAL A 18 -24.54 -7.34 5.28
CA VAL A 18 -24.69 -8.09 6.53
C VAL A 18 -24.25 -9.54 6.27
N ASP A 19 -23.16 -9.94 6.90
CA ASP A 19 -22.60 -11.30 6.80
C ASP A 19 -23.30 -12.24 7.79
N LYS A 20 -23.53 -11.76 9.02
CA LYS A 20 -24.18 -12.54 10.09
C LYS A 20 -25.07 -11.69 10.97
N ALA A 21 -26.21 -12.24 11.37
CA ALA A 21 -27.11 -11.70 12.39
C ALA A 21 -27.06 -12.58 13.64
N PHE A 22 -26.95 -11.96 14.82
CA PHE A 22 -26.85 -12.61 16.14
C PHE A 22 -28.06 -12.31 17.04
N VAL A 23 -29.00 -11.54 16.53
CA VAL A 23 -30.23 -11.13 17.19
C VAL A 23 -31.43 -11.63 16.39
N GLU A 24 -32.46 -12.06 17.12
CA GLU A 24 -33.77 -12.42 16.59
C GLU A 24 -34.79 -11.41 17.09
N GLU A 25 -35.89 -11.23 16.37
CA GLU A 25 -36.95 -10.30 16.77
C GLU A 25 -37.53 -10.70 18.14
N GLY A 26 -37.71 -9.72 19.02
CA GLY A 26 -38.20 -9.94 20.39
C GLY A 26 -37.13 -10.41 21.39
N LYS A 27 -35.90 -10.66 20.97
CA LYS A 27 -34.79 -11.00 21.87
C LYS A 27 -34.35 -9.78 22.68
N ALA A 28 -34.20 -9.95 23.99
CA ALA A 28 -33.62 -8.93 24.85
C ALA A 28 -32.11 -8.75 24.55
N VAL A 29 -31.70 -7.50 24.34
CA VAL A 29 -30.30 -7.12 24.08
C VAL A 29 -29.83 -6.07 25.07
N LYS A 30 -28.54 -6.07 25.37
CA LYS A 30 -27.87 -5.12 26.26
C LYS A 30 -26.93 -4.22 25.47
N LYS A 31 -26.58 -3.08 26.07
CA LYS A 31 -25.59 -2.17 25.50
C LYS A 31 -24.25 -2.90 25.32
N GLY A 32 -23.75 -2.92 24.09
CA GLY A 32 -22.51 -3.59 23.72
C GLY A 32 -22.69 -5.00 23.15
N ASP A 33 -23.91 -5.53 23.10
CA ASP A 33 -24.16 -6.82 22.45
C ASP A 33 -23.93 -6.72 20.94
N LEU A 34 -23.33 -7.77 20.38
CA LEU A 34 -23.13 -7.89 18.94
C LEU A 34 -24.46 -8.24 18.27
N LEU A 35 -24.96 -7.33 17.42
CA LEU A 35 -26.20 -7.54 16.66
C LEU A 35 -25.91 -8.12 15.27
N TYR A 36 -25.02 -7.45 14.52
CA TYR A 36 -24.70 -7.78 13.14
C TYR A 36 -23.20 -7.71 12.89
N ILE A 37 -22.69 -8.60 12.05
CA ILE A 37 -21.37 -8.47 11.42
C ILE A 37 -21.60 -8.00 9.99
N ILE A 38 -21.00 -6.86 9.64
CA ILE A 38 -21.04 -6.30 8.29
C ILE A 38 -19.69 -6.56 7.63
N SER A 39 -19.70 -7.21 6.47
CA SER A 39 -18.50 -7.45 5.68
C SER A 39 -18.35 -6.37 4.60
N HIS A 40 -17.11 -5.90 4.42
CA HIS A 40 -16.75 -4.96 3.37
C HIS A 40 -15.72 -5.60 2.45
N GLN A 41 -16.14 -6.05 1.27
CA GLN A 41 -15.25 -6.75 0.32
C GLN A 41 -14.09 -5.87 -0.16
N GLU A 42 -14.27 -4.55 -0.22
CA GLU A 42 -13.26 -3.60 -0.71
C GLU A 42 -11.98 -3.58 0.15
N LYS A 43 -12.07 -3.91 1.45
CA LYS A 43 -10.91 -3.91 2.34
C LYS A 43 -9.84 -4.90 1.90
N SER A 44 -10.24 -6.05 1.37
CA SER A 44 -9.32 -7.08 0.85
C SER A 44 -8.59 -6.63 -0.41
N ILE A 45 -9.29 -5.90 -1.29
CA ILE A 45 -8.76 -5.36 -2.55
C ILE A 45 -7.75 -4.25 -2.24
N ALA A 46 -8.08 -3.33 -1.34
CA ALA A 46 -7.19 -2.25 -0.93
C ALA A 46 -5.87 -2.78 -0.32
N LEU A 47 -5.96 -3.81 0.54
CA LEU A 47 -4.78 -4.48 1.10
C LEU A 47 -3.93 -5.16 0.01
N GLY A 48 -4.57 -5.83 -0.96
CA GLY A 48 -3.89 -6.42 -2.10
C GLY A 48 -3.12 -5.39 -2.94
N GLN A 49 -3.75 -4.25 -3.23
CA GLN A 49 -3.12 -3.14 -3.96
C GLN A 49 -1.93 -2.56 -3.19
N ALA A 50 -2.09 -2.31 -1.88
CA ALA A 50 -1.02 -1.80 -1.03
C ALA A 50 0.20 -2.75 -0.99
N ASN A 51 -0.05 -4.06 -0.87
CA ASN A 51 1.00 -5.07 -0.89
C ASN A 51 1.75 -5.12 -2.23
N ASN A 52 1.04 -5.02 -3.35
CA ASN A 52 1.64 -4.97 -4.68
C ASN A 52 2.51 -3.73 -4.86
N LEU A 53 2.04 -2.57 -4.41
CA LEU A 53 2.82 -1.32 -4.45
C LEU A 53 4.10 -1.43 -3.61
N LYS A 54 4.01 -1.98 -2.40
CA LYS A 54 5.18 -2.20 -1.53
C LYS A 54 6.22 -3.12 -2.18
N LYS A 55 5.77 -4.20 -2.83
CA LYS A 55 6.66 -5.10 -3.60
C LYS A 55 7.35 -4.35 -4.75
N ARG A 56 6.61 -3.52 -5.48
CA ARG A 56 7.15 -2.70 -6.58
C ARG A 56 8.24 -1.75 -6.10
N ILE A 57 8.02 -1.02 -5.00
CA ILE A 57 9.01 -0.12 -4.39
C ILE A 57 10.27 -0.90 -3.97
N THR A 58 10.09 -2.07 -3.35
CA THR A 58 11.20 -2.91 -2.92
C THR A 58 12.05 -3.39 -4.10
N ASN A 59 11.41 -3.79 -5.19
CA ASN A 59 12.09 -4.21 -6.42
C ASN A 59 12.85 -3.05 -7.07
N LEU A 60 12.22 -1.88 -7.19
CA LEU A 60 12.87 -0.68 -7.72
C LEU A 60 14.08 -0.27 -6.90
N LYS A 61 13.98 -0.32 -5.57
CA LYS A 61 15.11 -0.02 -4.67
C LYS A 61 16.28 -0.96 -4.88
N ARG A 62 16.01 -2.27 -5.05
CA ARG A 62 17.04 -3.28 -5.32
C ARG A 62 17.72 -3.03 -6.67
N GLU A 63 16.95 -2.74 -7.71
CA GLU A 63 17.47 -2.44 -9.04
C GLU A 63 18.37 -1.20 -9.01
N TYR A 64 17.96 -0.16 -8.28
CA TYR A 64 18.76 1.04 -8.09
C TYR A 64 20.12 0.75 -7.44
N GLN A 65 20.11 0.01 -6.32
CA GLN A 65 21.33 -0.39 -5.61
C GLN A 65 22.30 -1.16 -6.51
N LEU A 66 21.77 -2.09 -7.31
CA LEU A 66 22.59 -2.86 -8.25
C LEU A 66 23.25 -1.94 -9.29
N LYS A 67 22.47 -1.03 -9.89
CA LYS A 67 22.99 -0.08 -10.88
C LYS A 67 24.00 0.91 -10.30
N GLU A 68 23.80 1.35 -9.06
CA GLU A 68 24.74 2.21 -8.35
C GLU A 68 26.11 1.54 -8.15
N VAL A 69 26.11 0.27 -7.73
CA VAL A 69 27.33 -0.53 -7.61
C VAL A 69 28.03 -0.67 -8.96
N HIS A 70 27.29 -0.99 -10.03
CA HIS A 70 27.85 -1.08 -11.38
C HIS A 70 28.46 0.24 -11.85
N TYR A 71 27.80 1.35 -11.58
CA TYR A 71 28.30 2.67 -11.93
C TYR A 71 29.62 2.98 -11.21
N HIS A 72 29.72 2.74 -9.90
CA HIS A 72 30.97 2.94 -9.17
C HIS A 72 32.12 2.07 -9.69
N ALA A 73 31.82 0.85 -10.11
CA ALA A 73 32.82 0.00 -10.76
C ALA A 73 33.29 0.60 -12.10
N LEU A 74 32.34 1.07 -12.92
CA LEU A 74 32.63 1.68 -14.21
C LEU A 74 33.40 3.00 -14.07
N GLU A 75 33.06 3.82 -13.07
CA GLU A 75 33.76 5.06 -12.73
C GLU A 75 35.23 4.80 -12.40
N LYS A 76 35.52 3.75 -11.61
CA LYS A 76 36.90 3.34 -11.30
C LYS A 76 37.67 2.89 -12.54
N LEU A 77 37.02 2.20 -13.46
CA LEU A 77 37.63 1.77 -14.72
C LEU A 77 37.89 2.95 -15.67
N PHE A 78 36.95 3.89 -15.72
CA PHE A 78 37.07 5.12 -16.48
C PHE A 78 38.25 5.98 -15.98
N LYS A 79 38.35 6.19 -14.65
CA LYS A 79 39.48 6.91 -14.03
C LYS A 79 40.85 6.29 -14.35
N LYS A 80 40.88 5.00 -14.67
CA LYS A 80 42.08 4.26 -15.08
C LYS A 80 42.26 4.19 -16.60
N ASN A 81 41.46 4.93 -17.38
CA ASN A 81 41.46 4.96 -18.85
C ASN A 81 41.18 3.60 -19.52
N TYR A 82 40.52 2.65 -18.83
CA TYR A 82 40.15 1.36 -19.42
C TYR A 82 38.84 1.41 -20.24
N VAL A 83 38.07 2.49 -20.15
CA VAL A 83 36.71 2.62 -20.70
C VAL A 83 36.51 4.04 -21.24
N SER A 84 35.74 4.24 -22.32
CA SER A 84 35.51 5.56 -22.92
C SER A 84 34.53 6.44 -22.13
N SER A 85 34.67 7.76 -22.26
CA SER A 85 33.81 8.77 -21.60
C SER A 85 32.33 8.64 -21.96
N LEU A 86 32.03 8.29 -23.22
CA LEU A 86 30.67 8.06 -23.71
C LEU A 86 29.93 6.96 -22.91
N LEU A 87 30.65 5.94 -22.44
CA LEU A 87 30.05 4.89 -21.62
C LEU A 87 29.79 5.38 -20.20
N GLY A 88 30.65 6.22 -19.63
CA GLY A 88 30.43 6.84 -18.32
C GLY A 88 29.18 7.72 -18.28
N ASP A 89 29.04 8.61 -19.26
CA ASP A 89 27.96 9.62 -19.31
C ASP A 89 26.58 8.98 -19.52
N ASN A 90 26.48 7.96 -20.39
CA ASN A 90 25.23 7.25 -20.65
C ASN A 90 24.69 6.50 -19.41
N TYR A 91 25.58 5.92 -18.60
CA TYR A 91 25.18 5.20 -17.39
C TYR A 91 24.74 6.14 -16.27
N LEU A 92 25.39 7.30 -16.15
CA LEU A 92 25.02 8.35 -15.19
C LEU A 92 23.61 8.90 -15.50
N CYS A 93 23.32 9.18 -16.77
CA CYS A 93 22.00 9.61 -17.22
C CYS A 93 20.90 8.60 -16.82
N ARG A 94 21.09 7.30 -17.14
CA ARG A 94 20.14 6.23 -16.77
C ARG A 94 19.90 6.09 -15.26
N LEU A 95 20.93 6.30 -14.44
CA LEU A 95 20.79 6.26 -12.98
C LEU A 95 19.92 7.41 -12.44
N THR A 96 20.08 8.62 -13.00
CA THR A 96 19.29 9.78 -12.59
C THR A 96 17.81 9.63 -12.97
N THR A 97 17.50 9.05 -14.12
CA THR A 97 16.12 8.76 -14.57
C THR A 97 15.39 7.79 -13.64
N ILE A 98 16.09 6.79 -13.11
CA ILE A 98 15.49 5.81 -12.19
C ILE A 98 15.24 6.44 -10.81
N ARG A 99 16.16 7.30 -10.36
CA ARG A 99 16.01 8.05 -9.11
C ARG A 99 14.78 8.97 -9.14
N THR A 100 14.56 9.69 -10.24
CA THR A 100 13.37 10.55 -10.40
C THR A 100 12.09 9.74 -10.58
N ALA A 101 12.13 8.61 -11.27
CA ALA A 101 10.97 7.72 -11.42
C ALA A 101 10.54 7.02 -10.12
N GLY A 102 11.42 6.90 -9.12
CA GLY A 102 11.12 6.31 -7.81
C GLY A 102 10.69 7.30 -6.72
N LEU A 103 10.70 8.60 -7.00
CA LEU A 103 10.38 9.69 -6.04
C LEU A 103 9.01 10.36 -6.30
N ASN A 104 8.27 9.90 -7.31
CA ASN A 104 6.90 10.35 -7.62
C ASN A 104 5.87 9.28 -7.26
#